data_AF-A0A243WB04-F1
#
_entry.id   AF-A0A243WB04-F1
#
_cell.length_a   1.000
_cell.length_b   1.000
_cell.length_c   1.000
_cell.angle_alpha   90.00
_cell.angle_beta   90.00
_cell.angle_gamma   90.00
#
_symmetry.space_group_name_H-M   'P 1'
#
loop_
_entity.id
_entity.type
_entity.pdbx_description
1 polymer ?
#
loop_
_entity_poly.entity_id
_entity_poly.type
_entity_poly.pdbx_seq_one_letter_code
_entity_poly.pdbx_strand_id
1 'polypeptide(L)'
;MSYLAGLVSRTRDILQLRFTDLFASLPPRTLAAISPASAVRRLLKVLGYAGLRLVGNMFQPIRNADSLHGAVWLYVVSQNNYEALHFVQEGLPGSVVVAGQSKQIGRYNKLVHRLSLRRKLLYYWQFPFVLIGLLRREGRRAWRFFDLIFNAIGYYEVYCRVLQQYQPRAIIFANDHNDDARALLLAAHRCGVPTAYVQHASVSTHFPPLGFDLSLLEGQDALDKYRQCGPVAGRVELVGMPKADAFLKQRNLNPTVQHLGIAANILDDSAALAALMGHLYKQFPELTVTFRAHPGDPRDFSFLLQQHPRLQFSKAREQNVFEFLLRQDALIAADTSTHLEATLLNVVSIYYRFNTHTGTDDYYGYVAHGLIERADSLPEVTALLRRYQVQKPAGLFRRAAYYNATLGTTDEGYSQERALRALQEWLSAGA
;
A
#
# COMPACT_ATOMS: atom_id res chain seq x y z
N MET A 1 13.63 -23.93 -25.68
CA MET A 1 14.32 -23.26 -24.56
C MET A 1 13.88 -21.81 -24.35
N SER A 2 13.69 -21.00 -25.40
CA SER A 2 13.23 -19.60 -25.29
C SER A 2 11.91 -19.41 -24.50
N TYR A 3 10.88 -20.23 -24.75
CA TYR A 3 9.59 -20.12 -24.04
C TYR A 3 9.71 -20.35 -22.53
N LEU A 4 10.47 -21.36 -22.09
CA LEU A 4 10.67 -21.66 -20.67
C LEU A 4 11.47 -20.56 -19.97
N ALA A 5 12.46 -19.98 -20.64
CA ALA A 5 13.19 -18.82 -20.11
C ALA A 5 12.27 -17.60 -19.94
N GLY A 6 11.39 -17.35 -20.92
CA GLY A 6 10.36 -16.31 -20.85
C GLY A 6 9.39 -16.51 -19.68
N LEU A 7 8.95 -17.75 -19.43
CA LEU A 7 8.12 -18.10 -18.27
C LEU A 7 8.80 -17.75 -16.95
N VAL A 8 10.06 -18.18 -16.77
CA VAL A 8 10.82 -17.92 -15.54
C VAL A 8 11.01 -16.42 -15.32
N SER A 9 11.41 -15.67 -16.36
CA SER A 9 11.62 -14.22 -16.25
C SER A 9 10.32 -13.49 -15.90
N ARG A 10 9.21 -13.86 -16.54
CA ARG A 10 7.90 -13.27 -16.27
C ARG A 10 7.41 -13.56 -14.86
N THR A 11 7.53 -14.80 -14.37
CA THR A 11 7.11 -15.11 -12.99
C THR A 11 8.01 -14.43 -11.97
N ARG A 12 9.31 -14.29 -12.25
CA ARG A 12 10.22 -13.49 -11.41
C ARG A 12 9.78 -12.04 -11.34
N ASP A 13 9.40 -11.45 -12.47
CA ASP A 13 8.89 -10.09 -12.55
C ASP A 13 7.62 -9.92 -11.69
N ILE A 14 6.62 -10.78 -11.90
CA ILE A 14 5.39 -10.80 -11.10
C ILE A 14 5.69 -10.85 -9.58
N LEU A 15 6.72 -11.61 -9.19
CA LEU A 15 7.12 -11.83 -7.80
C LEU A 15 8.27 -10.94 -7.32
N GLN A 16 8.62 -9.86 -8.04
CA GLN A 16 9.83 -9.07 -7.75
C GLN A 16 9.97 -8.74 -6.27
N LEU A 17 8.90 -8.23 -5.64
CA LEU A 17 8.92 -7.83 -4.23
C LEU A 17 9.26 -9.01 -3.32
N ARG A 18 8.80 -10.22 -3.65
CA ARG A 18 8.99 -11.45 -2.85
C ARG A 18 10.43 -11.93 -2.82
N PHE A 19 11.25 -11.49 -3.78
CA PHE A 19 12.66 -11.87 -3.89
C PHE A 19 13.64 -10.79 -3.42
N THR A 20 13.12 -9.65 -2.94
CA THR A 20 13.95 -8.59 -2.33
C THR A 20 14.54 -9.02 -0.99
N ASP A 21 15.67 -8.41 -0.63
CA ASP A 21 16.29 -8.60 0.69
C ASP A 21 15.37 -8.13 1.81
N LEU A 22 14.69 -7.00 1.61
CA LEU A 22 13.69 -6.46 2.53
C LEU A 22 12.59 -7.48 2.85
N PHE A 23 12.02 -8.12 1.83
CA PHE A 23 10.97 -9.11 2.06
C PHE A 23 11.52 -10.31 2.83
N ALA A 24 12.74 -10.74 2.52
CA ALA A 24 13.40 -11.85 3.22
C ALA A 24 13.77 -11.52 4.68
N SER A 25 13.98 -10.25 5.02
CA SER A 25 14.31 -9.79 6.38
C SER A 25 13.09 -9.48 7.25
N LEU A 26 11.86 -9.61 6.73
CA LEU A 26 10.65 -9.42 7.53
C LEU A 26 10.61 -10.37 8.74
N PRO A 27 9.99 -9.96 9.86
CA PRO A 27 9.92 -10.80 11.06
C PRO A 27 9.29 -12.17 10.77
N PRO A 28 9.78 -13.26 11.39
CA PRO A 28 9.28 -14.62 11.13
C PRO A 28 7.77 -14.78 11.28
N ARG A 29 7.15 -14.07 12.22
CA ARG A 29 5.68 -14.07 12.41
C ARG A 29 4.96 -13.46 11.20
N THR A 30 5.43 -12.32 10.71
CA THR A 30 4.91 -11.65 9.51
C THR A 30 5.07 -12.54 8.28
N LEU A 31 6.26 -13.11 8.09
CA LEU A 31 6.51 -14.04 7.00
C LEU A 31 5.62 -15.28 7.09
N ALA A 32 5.39 -15.84 8.28
CA ALA A 32 4.56 -17.02 8.46
C ALA A 32 3.09 -16.80 8.07
N ALA A 33 2.56 -15.58 8.25
CA ALA A 33 1.22 -15.20 7.79
C ALA A 33 1.11 -15.17 6.25
N ILE A 34 2.20 -14.79 5.57
CA ILE A 34 2.25 -14.72 4.10
C ILE A 34 2.60 -16.08 3.49
N SER A 35 3.65 -16.73 3.97
CA SER A 35 4.19 -18.02 3.54
C SER A 35 4.75 -18.78 4.76
N PRO A 36 4.08 -19.86 5.21
CA PRO A 36 4.48 -20.61 6.40
C PRO A 36 5.96 -21.01 6.40
N ALA A 37 6.61 -21.01 7.57
CA ALA A 37 8.03 -21.38 7.68
C ALA A 37 8.30 -22.86 7.34
N SER A 38 7.39 -23.76 7.69
CA SER A 38 7.48 -25.19 7.38
C SER A 38 7.16 -25.48 5.91
N ALA A 39 8.03 -26.25 5.24
CA ALA A 39 7.80 -26.71 3.88
C ALA A 39 6.53 -27.57 3.75
N VAL A 40 6.24 -28.41 4.75
CA VAL A 40 5.01 -29.22 4.78
C VAL A 40 3.78 -28.34 4.86
N ARG A 41 3.79 -27.31 5.72
CA ARG A 41 2.66 -26.35 5.81
C ARG A 41 2.48 -25.56 4.51
N ARG A 42 3.56 -25.20 3.81
CA ARG A 42 3.49 -24.59 2.48
C ARG A 42 2.88 -25.54 1.46
N LEU A 43 3.27 -26.81 1.47
CA LEU A 43 2.69 -27.82 0.58
C LEU A 43 1.19 -28.01 0.86
N LEU A 44 0.78 -28.12 2.12
CA LEU A 44 -0.63 -28.19 2.51
C LEU A 44 -1.40 -26.95 2.05
N LYS A 45 -0.81 -25.76 2.15
CA LYS A 45 -1.41 -24.52 1.63
C LYS A 45 -1.58 -24.56 0.10
N VAL A 46 -0.58 -25.03 -0.64
CA VAL A 46 -0.65 -25.22 -2.11
C VAL A 46 -1.76 -26.22 -2.46
N LEU A 47 -1.80 -27.38 -1.79
CA LEU A 47 -2.81 -28.41 -2.02
C LEU A 47 -4.22 -27.91 -1.68
N GLY A 48 -4.40 -27.25 -0.54
CA GLY A 48 -5.66 -26.64 -0.14
C GLY A 48 -6.12 -25.56 -1.13
N TYR A 49 -5.20 -24.73 -1.61
CA TYR A 49 -5.50 -23.72 -2.62
C TYR A 49 -5.87 -24.32 -3.98
N ALA A 50 -5.16 -25.37 -4.42
CA ALA A 50 -5.48 -26.10 -5.63
C ALA A 50 -6.86 -26.78 -5.51
N GLY A 51 -7.14 -27.45 -4.39
CA GLY A 51 -8.42 -28.10 -4.10
C GLY A 51 -9.59 -27.11 -4.06
N LEU A 52 -9.45 -26.01 -3.32
CA LEU A 52 -10.45 -24.92 -3.28
C LEU A 52 -10.72 -24.33 -4.66
N ARG A 53 -9.72 -24.26 -5.55
CA ARG A 53 -9.89 -23.77 -6.92
C ARG A 53 -10.51 -24.78 -7.86
N LEU A 54 -10.11 -26.04 -7.76
CA LEU A 54 -10.67 -27.15 -8.52
C LEU A 54 -12.15 -27.33 -8.20
N VAL A 55 -12.52 -27.25 -6.92
CA VAL A 55 -13.89 -27.48 -6.47
C VAL A 55 -14.67 -26.17 -6.40
N GLY A 56 -14.24 -25.18 -5.62
CA GLY A 56 -15.03 -23.97 -5.35
C GLY A 56 -15.16 -23.02 -6.53
N ASN A 57 -14.04 -22.70 -7.19
CA ASN A 57 -14.06 -21.68 -8.23
C ASN A 57 -14.72 -22.15 -9.52
N MET A 58 -14.67 -23.44 -9.87
CA MET A 58 -15.33 -23.97 -11.08
C MET A 58 -16.85 -23.84 -11.03
N PHE A 59 -17.47 -23.93 -9.85
CA PHE A 59 -18.93 -23.96 -9.71
C PHE A 59 -19.56 -22.62 -9.27
N GLN A 60 -18.81 -21.62 -8.80
CA GLN A 60 -19.37 -20.32 -8.38
C GLN A 60 -19.49 -19.30 -9.52
N PRO A 61 -20.66 -19.15 -10.19
CA PRO A 61 -20.78 -18.29 -11.36
C PRO A 61 -20.37 -16.86 -11.04
N ILE A 62 -19.57 -16.25 -11.90
CA ILE A 62 -19.25 -14.84 -11.80
C ILE A 62 -20.31 -14.09 -12.59
N ARG A 63 -21.07 -13.25 -11.89
CA ARG A 63 -22.05 -12.34 -12.46
C ARG A 63 -21.56 -10.92 -12.23
N ASN A 64 -21.25 -10.23 -13.32
CA ASN A 64 -20.93 -8.81 -13.30
C ASN A 64 -22.21 -8.06 -13.70
N ALA A 65 -22.54 -6.99 -12.97
CA ALA A 65 -23.76 -6.23 -13.21
C ALA A 65 -23.65 -5.35 -14.47
N ASP A 66 -22.44 -4.86 -14.77
CA ASP A 66 -22.15 -3.95 -15.86
C ASP A 66 -21.39 -4.65 -16.98
N SER A 67 -21.47 -4.07 -18.19
CA SER A 67 -20.61 -4.50 -19.29
C SER A 67 -19.15 -4.13 -18.99
N LEU A 68 -18.29 -5.15 -18.93
CA LEU A 68 -16.86 -4.94 -18.84
C LEU A 68 -16.22 -4.63 -20.19
N HIS A 69 -16.94 -4.88 -21.30
CA HIS A 69 -16.38 -4.78 -22.64
C HIS A 69 -16.22 -3.32 -23.06
N GLY A 70 -15.02 -2.93 -23.53
CA GLY A 70 -14.72 -1.55 -23.95
C GLY A 70 -14.66 -0.50 -22.83
N ALA A 71 -14.94 -0.88 -21.58
CA ALA A 71 -14.92 0.03 -20.44
C ALA A 71 -13.48 0.41 -20.03
N VAL A 72 -13.34 1.50 -19.27
CA VAL A 72 -12.09 1.79 -18.54
C VAL A 72 -12.12 1.02 -17.23
N TRP A 73 -11.11 0.20 -16.97
CA TRP A 73 -11.08 -0.63 -15.76
C TRP A 73 -10.32 0.07 -14.64
N LEU A 74 -10.95 0.22 -13.48
CA LEU A 74 -10.29 0.64 -12.24
C LEU A 74 -9.91 -0.61 -11.45
N TYR A 75 -8.66 -1.05 -11.55
CA TYR A 75 -8.23 -2.33 -11.00
C TYR A 75 -7.79 -2.21 -9.54
N VAL A 76 -8.45 -2.97 -8.66
CA VAL A 76 -8.27 -2.91 -7.21
C VAL A 76 -7.99 -4.29 -6.61
N VAL A 77 -7.09 -4.34 -5.62
CA VAL A 77 -6.74 -5.58 -4.89
C VAL A 77 -7.02 -5.50 -3.39
N SER A 78 -7.45 -4.35 -2.88
CA SER A 78 -7.73 -4.09 -1.47
C SER A 78 -8.74 -2.94 -1.30
N GLN A 79 -9.26 -2.77 -0.07
CA GLN A 79 -10.12 -1.63 0.29
C GLN A 79 -9.44 -0.29 0.00
N ASN A 80 -8.17 -0.12 0.39
CA ASN A 80 -7.45 1.14 0.17
C ASN A 80 -7.28 1.47 -1.32
N ASN A 81 -7.17 0.46 -2.20
CA ASN A 81 -7.12 0.70 -3.64
C ASN A 81 -8.46 1.17 -4.20
N TYR A 82 -9.57 0.65 -3.65
CA TYR A 82 -10.90 1.15 -4.00
C TYR A 82 -11.04 2.62 -3.60
N GLU A 83 -10.73 2.94 -2.35
CA GLU A 83 -10.82 4.31 -1.82
C GLU A 83 -9.93 5.29 -2.60
N ALA A 84 -8.76 4.83 -3.08
CA ALA A 84 -7.87 5.65 -3.90
C ALA A 84 -8.32 5.86 -5.36
N LEU A 85 -9.20 5.01 -5.90
CA LEU A 85 -9.71 5.15 -7.27
C LEU A 85 -11.18 5.57 -7.34
N HIS A 86 -11.87 5.67 -6.21
CA HIS A 86 -13.31 6.01 -6.19
C HIS A 86 -13.60 7.34 -6.86
N PHE A 87 -12.78 8.37 -6.60
CA PHE A 87 -12.93 9.68 -7.24
C PHE A 87 -12.77 9.61 -8.76
N VAL A 88 -11.96 8.66 -9.26
CA VAL A 88 -11.82 8.39 -10.71
C VAL A 88 -13.11 7.79 -11.25
N GLN A 89 -13.74 6.88 -10.50
CA GLN A 89 -15.03 6.32 -10.89
C GLN A 89 -16.11 7.40 -11.01
N GLU A 90 -16.16 8.33 -10.06
CA GLU A 90 -17.10 9.45 -10.04
C GLU A 90 -16.83 10.46 -11.17
N GLY A 91 -15.55 10.75 -11.45
CA GLY A 91 -15.13 11.74 -12.44
C GLY A 91 -14.90 11.23 -13.86
N LEU A 92 -14.96 9.91 -14.09
CA LEU A 92 -14.75 9.28 -15.40
C LEU A 92 -15.91 8.34 -15.77
N PRO A 93 -16.97 8.87 -16.41
CA PRO A 93 -18.10 8.08 -16.88
C PRO A 93 -17.66 6.93 -17.81
N GLY A 94 -18.28 5.77 -17.64
CA GLY A 94 -17.93 4.56 -18.39
C GLY A 94 -16.70 3.81 -17.84
N SER A 95 -16.20 4.21 -16.66
CA SER A 95 -15.26 3.40 -15.89
C SER A 95 -15.98 2.39 -14.98
N VAL A 96 -15.37 1.23 -14.77
CA VAL A 96 -15.89 0.15 -13.93
C VAL A 96 -14.81 -0.36 -12.98
N VAL A 97 -15.16 -0.62 -11.73
CA VAL A 97 -14.21 -1.15 -10.75
C VAL A 97 -14.11 -2.66 -10.87
N VAL A 98 -12.89 -3.18 -11.00
CA VAL A 98 -12.62 -4.57 -11.32
C VAL A 98 -11.59 -5.16 -10.36
N ALA A 99 -11.82 -6.40 -9.92
CA ALA A 99 -10.90 -7.14 -9.06
C ALA A 99 -10.77 -8.61 -9.49
N GLY A 100 -9.67 -9.26 -9.10
CA GLY A 100 -9.55 -10.72 -9.22
C GLY A 100 -10.66 -11.45 -8.44
N GLN A 101 -11.06 -12.64 -8.93
CA GLN A 101 -12.20 -13.44 -8.44
C GLN A 101 -12.32 -13.53 -6.91
N SER A 102 -11.21 -13.71 -6.20
CA SER A 102 -11.21 -13.99 -4.75
C SER A 102 -10.55 -12.89 -3.91
N LYS A 103 -10.35 -11.68 -4.47
CA LYS A 103 -9.73 -10.57 -3.73
C LYS A 103 -10.71 -9.99 -2.71
N GLN A 104 -10.23 -9.74 -1.49
CA GLN A 104 -11.03 -9.11 -0.44
C GLN A 104 -10.87 -7.60 -0.51
N ILE A 105 -11.93 -6.90 -0.90
CA ILE A 105 -11.99 -5.42 -1.01
C ILE A 105 -12.73 -4.82 0.20
N GLY A 106 -12.77 -5.55 1.32
CA GLY A 106 -13.45 -5.13 2.54
C GLY A 106 -14.95 -4.88 2.32
N ARG A 107 -15.43 -3.73 2.78
CA ARG A 107 -16.84 -3.31 2.64
C ARG A 107 -17.31 -3.16 1.20
N TYR A 108 -16.40 -3.02 0.24
CA TYR A 108 -16.70 -2.79 -1.18
C TYR A 108 -16.79 -4.09 -2.00
N ASN A 109 -16.72 -5.26 -1.37
CA ASN A 109 -16.73 -6.55 -2.08
C ASN A 109 -17.92 -6.75 -3.05
N LYS A 110 -19.07 -6.12 -2.77
CA LYS A 110 -20.29 -6.17 -3.59
C LYS A 110 -20.33 -5.12 -4.71
N LEU A 111 -19.43 -4.14 -4.66
CA LEU A 111 -19.38 -2.99 -5.58
C LEU A 111 -18.33 -3.17 -6.68
N VAL A 112 -17.60 -4.29 -6.67
CA VAL A 112 -16.54 -4.57 -7.64
C VAL A 112 -16.91 -5.75 -8.54
N HIS A 113 -16.64 -5.60 -9.83
CA HIS A 113 -16.76 -6.67 -10.80
C HIS A 113 -15.61 -7.66 -10.65
N ARG A 114 -15.85 -8.93 -10.97
CA ARG A 114 -14.88 -10.01 -10.76
C ARG A 114 -14.37 -10.54 -12.09
N LEU A 115 -13.04 -10.67 -12.19
CA LEU A 115 -12.38 -11.36 -13.29
C LEU A 115 -12.19 -12.83 -12.93
N SER A 116 -12.68 -13.72 -13.80
CA SER A 116 -12.58 -15.17 -13.59
C SER A 116 -11.13 -15.65 -13.61
N LEU A 117 -10.72 -16.33 -12.54
CA LEU A 117 -9.39 -16.92 -12.41
C LEU A 117 -9.43 -18.45 -12.47
N ARG A 118 -10.57 -19.04 -12.82
CA ARG A 118 -10.77 -20.50 -12.89
C ARG A 118 -9.78 -21.19 -13.82
N ARG A 119 -9.48 -20.55 -14.96
CA ARG A 119 -8.59 -21.09 -16.00
C ARG A 119 -7.12 -21.15 -15.59
N LYS A 120 -6.75 -20.64 -14.40
CA LYS A 120 -5.38 -20.77 -13.87
C LYS A 120 -4.93 -22.23 -13.73
N LEU A 121 -5.87 -23.14 -13.45
CA LEU A 121 -5.62 -24.58 -13.33
C LEU A 121 -4.97 -25.18 -14.58
N LEU A 122 -5.33 -24.65 -15.77
CA LEU A 122 -4.78 -25.09 -17.05
C LEU A 122 -3.28 -24.77 -17.22
N TYR A 123 -2.72 -23.95 -16.33
CA TYR A 123 -1.34 -23.49 -16.42
C TYR A 123 -0.45 -24.01 -15.29
N TYR A 124 -0.99 -24.76 -14.33
CA TYR A 124 -0.18 -25.30 -13.21
C TYR A 124 0.90 -26.28 -13.63
N TRP A 125 0.83 -26.85 -14.84
CA TRP A 125 1.93 -27.62 -15.44
C TRP A 125 3.22 -26.79 -15.60
N GLN A 126 3.13 -25.46 -15.64
CA GLN A 126 4.30 -24.58 -15.71
C GLN A 126 5.11 -24.57 -14.40
N PHE A 127 4.48 -24.89 -13.27
CA PHE A 127 5.07 -24.78 -11.93
C PHE A 127 6.43 -25.49 -11.79
N PRO A 128 6.62 -26.78 -12.14
CA PRO A 128 7.91 -27.44 -12.00
C PRO A 128 9.03 -26.73 -12.78
N PHE A 129 8.75 -26.28 -14.01
CA PHE A 129 9.75 -25.59 -14.85
C PHE A 129 10.10 -24.22 -14.29
N VAL A 130 9.10 -23.46 -13.85
CA VAL A 130 9.29 -22.14 -13.23
C VAL A 130 10.05 -22.27 -11.92
N LEU A 131 9.70 -23.25 -11.07
CA LEU A 131 10.39 -23.49 -9.81
C LEU A 131 11.86 -23.86 -10.04
N ILE A 132 12.16 -24.78 -10.96
CA ILE A 132 13.55 -25.16 -11.29
C ILE A 132 14.33 -23.94 -11.81
N GLY A 133 13.74 -23.15 -12.71
CA GLY A 133 14.37 -21.95 -13.23
C GLY A 133 14.64 -20.89 -12.15
N LEU A 134 13.68 -20.66 -11.25
CA LEU A 134 13.83 -19.74 -10.13
C LEU A 134 14.79 -20.27 -9.07
N LEU A 135 14.87 -21.59 -8.83
CA LEU A 135 15.88 -22.17 -7.94
C LEU A 135 17.29 -21.94 -8.48
N ARG A 136 17.49 -22.01 -9.80
CA ARG A 136 18.79 -21.69 -10.44
C ARG A 136 19.14 -20.21 -10.32
N ARG A 137 18.15 -19.31 -10.35
CA ARG A 137 18.35 -17.85 -10.36
C ARG A 137 18.40 -17.22 -8.96
N GLU A 138 17.47 -17.60 -8.10
CA GLU A 138 17.20 -16.99 -6.77
C GLU A 138 17.57 -17.95 -5.61
N GLY A 139 18.07 -19.16 -5.93
CA GLY A 139 18.59 -20.11 -4.96
C GLY A 139 17.57 -20.55 -3.90
N ARG A 140 18.01 -20.56 -2.64
CA ARG A 140 17.19 -20.98 -1.49
C ARG A 140 15.93 -20.12 -1.30
N ARG A 141 15.89 -18.89 -1.81
CA ARG A 141 14.69 -18.02 -1.70
C ARG A 141 13.53 -18.58 -2.51
N ALA A 142 13.78 -19.07 -3.73
CA ALA A 142 12.75 -19.73 -4.53
C ALA A 142 12.17 -20.95 -3.80
N TRP A 143 13.02 -21.74 -3.13
CA TRP A 143 12.54 -22.85 -2.29
C TRP A 143 11.75 -22.36 -1.07
N ARG A 144 12.17 -21.27 -0.42
CA ARG A 144 11.48 -20.73 0.75
C ARG A 144 10.06 -20.26 0.40
N PHE A 145 9.86 -19.72 -0.80
CA PHE A 145 8.60 -19.10 -1.22
C PHE A 145 7.93 -19.84 -2.39
N PHE A 146 8.11 -21.17 -2.49
CA PHE A 146 7.51 -21.95 -3.58
C PHE A 146 5.98 -21.88 -3.61
N ASP A 147 5.32 -21.64 -2.47
CA ASP A 147 3.87 -21.46 -2.40
C ASP A 147 3.42 -20.15 -3.06
N LEU A 148 4.22 -19.09 -2.95
CA LEU A 148 3.99 -17.82 -3.64
C LEU A 148 4.25 -17.97 -5.15
N ILE A 149 5.30 -18.72 -5.53
CA ILE A 149 5.54 -19.08 -6.93
C ILE A 149 4.34 -19.81 -7.51
N PHE A 150 3.84 -20.84 -6.82
CA PHE A 150 2.67 -21.60 -7.24
C PHE A 150 1.43 -20.69 -7.40
N ASN A 151 1.21 -19.78 -6.45
CA ASN A 151 0.08 -18.85 -6.52
C ASN A 151 0.18 -17.91 -7.73
N ALA A 152 1.38 -17.52 -8.15
CA ALA A 152 1.59 -16.64 -9.30
C ALA A 152 1.31 -17.32 -10.65
N ILE A 153 1.49 -18.64 -10.75
CA ILE A 153 1.31 -19.39 -12.01
C ILE A 153 -0.08 -19.17 -12.60
N GLY A 154 -0.13 -18.91 -13.91
CA GLY A 154 -1.36 -18.79 -14.68
C GLY A 154 -2.05 -17.43 -14.62
N TYR A 155 -1.61 -16.49 -13.77
CA TYR A 155 -2.23 -15.15 -13.73
C TYR A 155 -2.12 -14.43 -15.06
N TYR A 156 -0.90 -14.32 -15.58
CA TYR A 156 -0.63 -13.62 -16.84
C TYR A 156 -1.44 -14.19 -18.00
N GLU A 157 -1.48 -15.51 -18.16
CA GLU A 157 -2.14 -16.17 -19.28
C GLU A 157 -3.67 -16.05 -19.20
N VAL A 158 -4.22 -16.09 -17.98
CA VAL A 158 -5.64 -15.82 -17.77
C VAL A 158 -5.95 -14.37 -18.09
N TYR A 159 -5.11 -13.43 -17.65
CA TYR A 159 -5.31 -12.02 -17.93
C TYR A 159 -5.20 -11.69 -19.42
N CYS A 160 -4.26 -12.27 -20.16
CA CYS A 160 -4.22 -12.11 -21.62
C CYS A 160 -5.55 -12.51 -22.27
N ARG A 161 -6.13 -13.64 -21.86
CA ARG A 161 -7.44 -14.09 -22.37
C ARG A 161 -8.58 -13.16 -21.98
N VAL A 162 -8.59 -12.70 -20.73
CA VAL A 162 -9.60 -11.78 -20.20
C VAL A 162 -9.54 -10.44 -20.94
N LEU A 163 -8.35 -9.91 -21.19
CA LEU A 163 -8.16 -8.67 -21.93
C LEU A 163 -8.53 -8.82 -23.41
N GLN A 164 -8.24 -9.95 -24.04
CA GLN A 164 -8.71 -10.25 -25.39
C GLN A 164 -10.24 -10.38 -25.49
N GLN A 165 -10.88 -10.93 -24.45
CA GLN A 165 -12.32 -11.11 -24.41
C GLN A 165 -13.07 -9.79 -24.21
N TYR A 166 -12.64 -8.98 -23.24
CA TYR A 166 -13.35 -7.76 -22.87
C TYR A 166 -12.81 -6.52 -23.57
N GLN A 167 -11.58 -6.53 -24.08
CA GLN A 167 -10.98 -5.39 -24.80
C GLN A 167 -11.22 -4.05 -24.07
N PRO A 168 -10.81 -3.93 -22.79
CA PRO A 168 -10.97 -2.66 -22.08
C PRO A 168 -10.22 -1.55 -22.81
N ARG A 169 -10.78 -0.34 -22.79
CA ARG A 169 -10.16 0.84 -23.41
C ARG A 169 -8.86 1.23 -22.71
N ALA A 170 -8.79 1.04 -21.40
CA ALA A 170 -7.61 1.26 -20.57
C ALA A 170 -7.78 0.58 -19.22
N ILE A 171 -6.68 0.41 -18.48
CA ILE A 171 -6.67 -0.07 -17.10
C ILE A 171 -5.94 0.95 -16.21
N ILE A 172 -6.63 1.43 -15.18
CA ILE A 172 -6.09 2.33 -14.16
C ILE A 172 -5.84 1.50 -12.89
N PHE A 173 -4.60 1.47 -12.46
CA PHE A 173 -4.13 0.73 -11.31
C PHE A 173 -3.92 1.67 -10.12
N ALA A 174 -4.23 1.19 -8.92
CA ALA A 174 -3.73 1.81 -7.69
C ALA A 174 -2.59 1.01 -7.06
N ASN A 175 -2.30 -0.22 -7.51
CA ASN A 175 -1.24 -1.05 -6.93
C ASN A 175 -0.30 -1.56 -8.03
N ASP A 176 0.99 -1.34 -7.85
CA ASP A 176 2.07 -1.63 -8.79
C ASP A 176 2.93 -2.84 -8.39
N HIS A 177 2.80 -3.32 -7.15
CA HIS A 177 3.72 -4.33 -6.58
C HIS A 177 3.03 -5.62 -6.15
N ASN A 178 1.69 -5.68 -6.11
CA ASN A 178 0.96 -6.90 -5.84
C ASN A 178 1.11 -7.88 -7.01
N ASP A 179 1.38 -9.15 -6.70
CA ASP A 179 1.58 -10.21 -7.69
C ASP A 179 0.43 -10.28 -8.73
N ASP A 180 -0.82 -10.03 -8.31
CA ASP A 180 -2.00 -10.04 -9.20
C ASP A 180 -2.03 -8.83 -10.14
N ALA A 181 -1.78 -7.63 -9.59
CA ALA A 181 -1.74 -6.39 -10.36
C ALA A 181 -0.58 -6.38 -11.36
N ARG A 182 0.60 -6.85 -10.95
CA ARG A 182 1.76 -7.01 -11.84
C ARG A 182 1.48 -7.96 -12.99
N ALA A 183 0.83 -9.09 -12.71
CA ALA A 183 0.49 -10.03 -13.77
C ALA A 183 -0.50 -9.44 -14.79
N LEU A 184 -1.46 -8.63 -14.32
CA LEU A 184 -2.38 -7.90 -15.20
C LEU A 184 -1.66 -6.80 -16.00
N LEU A 185 -0.75 -6.04 -15.39
CA LEU A 185 0.06 -5.03 -16.08
C LEU A 185 0.88 -5.66 -17.23
N LEU A 186 1.59 -6.76 -16.95
CA LEU A 186 2.34 -7.47 -17.99
C LEU A 186 1.44 -8.02 -19.11
N ALA A 187 0.23 -8.48 -18.76
CA ALA A 187 -0.74 -8.93 -19.74
C ALA A 187 -1.31 -7.77 -20.58
N ALA A 188 -1.53 -6.60 -19.97
CA ALA A 188 -1.97 -5.39 -20.64
C ALA A 188 -0.95 -4.95 -21.69
N HIS A 189 0.33 -4.87 -21.31
CA HIS A 189 1.44 -4.60 -22.25
C HIS A 189 1.48 -5.59 -23.40
N ARG A 190 1.30 -6.89 -23.12
CA ARG A 190 1.27 -7.91 -24.17
C ARG A 190 0.09 -7.74 -25.13
N CYS A 191 -1.05 -7.31 -24.62
CA CYS A 191 -2.31 -7.17 -25.36
C CYS A 191 -2.48 -5.78 -25.99
N GLY A 192 -1.53 -4.86 -25.79
CA GLY A 192 -1.66 -3.48 -26.26
C GLY A 192 -2.79 -2.72 -25.57
N VAL A 193 -3.10 -3.08 -24.31
CA VAL A 193 -4.10 -2.37 -23.51
C VAL A 193 -3.40 -1.25 -22.74
N PRO A 194 -3.86 0.01 -22.86
CA PRO A 194 -3.23 1.16 -22.22
C PRO A 194 -3.36 1.12 -20.71
N THR A 195 -2.33 1.57 -20.01
CA THR A 195 -2.22 1.46 -18.55
C THR A 195 -1.87 2.78 -17.87
N ALA A 196 -2.62 3.12 -16.83
CA ALA A 196 -2.32 4.24 -15.95
C ALA A 196 -2.15 3.78 -14.51
N TYR A 197 -1.34 4.50 -13.73
CA TYR A 197 -1.17 4.29 -12.30
C TYR A 197 -1.53 5.55 -11.52
N VAL A 198 -2.33 5.39 -10.46
CA VAL A 198 -2.61 6.43 -9.47
C VAL A 198 -2.03 5.98 -8.14
N GLN A 199 -1.03 6.72 -7.66
CA GLN A 199 -0.43 6.43 -6.37
C GLN A 199 -1.46 6.57 -5.24
N HIS A 200 -1.50 5.60 -4.33
CA HIS A 200 -2.42 5.58 -3.18
C HIS A 200 -1.72 5.62 -1.81
N ALA A 201 -0.42 5.33 -1.80
CA ALA A 201 0.39 5.19 -0.62
C ALA A 201 1.84 5.57 -0.93
N SER A 202 2.59 5.89 0.12
CA SER A 202 4.03 6.14 0.01
C SER A 202 4.76 4.92 -0.54
N VAL A 203 5.72 5.18 -1.41
CA VAL A 203 6.50 4.15 -2.10
C VAL A 203 7.88 3.98 -1.47
N SER A 204 8.58 2.90 -1.80
CA SER A 204 9.95 2.64 -1.38
C SER A 204 10.83 2.19 -2.55
N THR A 205 12.14 2.19 -2.35
CA THR A 205 13.16 1.78 -3.33
C THR A 205 13.19 0.26 -3.59
N HIS A 206 12.31 -0.49 -2.94
CA HIS A 206 12.16 -1.94 -3.12
C HIS A 206 10.98 -2.31 -4.04
N PHE A 207 10.27 -1.31 -4.56
CA PHE A 207 9.15 -1.52 -5.45
C PHE A 207 9.62 -1.91 -6.86
N PRO A 208 8.72 -2.40 -7.72
CA PRO A 208 8.98 -2.53 -9.14
C PRO A 208 9.36 -1.20 -9.80
N PRO A 209 10.12 -1.24 -10.92
CA PRO A 209 10.24 -0.08 -11.79
C PRO A 209 8.87 0.41 -12.25
N LEU A 210 8.73 1.72 -12.43
CA LEU A 210 7.46 2.34 -12.83
C LEU A 210 7.22 2.12 -14.32
N GLY A 211 6.32 1.18 -14.64
CA GLY A 211 6.14 0.63 -15.99
C GLY A 211 4.74 0.84 -16.57
N PHE A 212 4.15 2.02 -16.42
CA PHE A 212 2.82 2.38 -16.93
C PHE A 212 2.94 3.42 -18.05
N ASP A 213 1.92 3.55 -18.90
CA ASP A 213 1.89 4.56 -19.96
C ASP A 213 1.66 5.97 -19.40
N LEU A 214 0.89 6.06 -18.32
CA LEU A 214 0.72 7.25 -17.49
C LEU A 214 0.90 6.90 -16.01
N SER A 215 1.69 7.67 -15.28
CA SER A 215 1.84 7.55 -13.83
C SER A 215 1.54 8.87 -13.13
N LEU A 216 0.53 8.86 -12.28
CA LEU A 216 0.12 9.99 -11.44
C LEU A 216 0.67 9.78 -10.03
N LEU A 217 1.73 10.51 -9.71
CA LEU A 217 2.47 10.41 -8.45
C LEU A 217 2.13 11.57 -7.52
N GLU A 218 2.25 11.35 -6.22
CA GLU A 218 1.88 12.35 -5.21
C GLU A 218 2.88 13.53 -5.17
N GLY A 219 4.17 13.25 -5.33
CA GLY A 219 5.23 14.25 -5.24
C GLY A 219 6.55 13.76 -5.80
N GLN A 220 7.56 14.64 -5.73
CA GLN A 220 8.89 14.39 -6.28
C GLN A 220 9.59 13.21 -5.58
N ASP A 221 9.35 13.02 -4.28
CA ASP A 221 9.82 11.85 -3.52
C ASP A 221 9.52 10.51 -4.19
N ALA A 222 8.28 10.32 -4.65
CA ALA A 222 7.86 9.08 -5.26
C ALA A 222 8.61 8.85 -6.59
N LEU A 223 8.75 9.90 -7.40
CA LEU A 223 9.47 9.82 -8.67
C LEU A 223 10.95 9.47 -8.46
N ASP A 224 11.60 10.11 -7.49
CA ASP A 224 13.02 9.87 -7.21
C ASP A 224 13.27 8.47 -6.65
N LYS A 225 12.33 7.92 -5.86
CA LYS A 225 12.38 6.51 -5.44
C LYS A 225 12.16 5.55 -6.61
N TYR A 226 11.19 5.81 -7.49
CA TYR A 226 10.98 4.95 -8.65
C TYR A 226 12.17 4.93 -9.61
N ARG A 227 12.87 6.05 -9.77
CA ARG A 227 14.14 6.13 -10.53
C ARG A 227 15.24 5.24 -9.93
N GLN A 228 15.22 5.02 -8.62
CA GLN A 228 16.13 4.08 -7.95
C GLN A 228 15.68 2.62 -8.11
N CYS A 229 14.38 2.35 -8.23
CA CYS A 229 13.85 1.02 -8.51
C CYS A 229 14.21 0.53 -9.93
N GLY A 230 14.36 1.44 -10.89
CA GLY A 230 14.77 1.15 -12.26
C GLY A 230 14.28 2.21 -13.26
N PRO A 231 14.30 1.89 -14.56
CA PRO A 231 13.79 2.79 -15.59
C PRO A 231 12.32 3.16 -15.33
N VAL A 232 12.01 4.43 -15.57
CA VAL A 232 10.63 4.94 -15.57
C VAL A 232 10.15 5.00 -17.02
N ALA A 233 9.05 4.32 -17.30
CA ALA A 233 8.39 4.34 -18.60
C ALA A 233 7.18 5.28 -18.59
N GLY A 234 6.76 5.70 -19.79
CA GLY A 234 5.55 6.50 -20.00
C GLY A 234 5.65 7.94 -19.50
N ARG A 235 4.50 8.62 -19.53
CA ARG A 235 4.32 9.98 -19.00
C ARG A 235 4.20 9.92 -17.49
N VAL A 236 4.90 10.80 -16.78
CA VAL A 236 4.76 10.97 -15.34
C VAL A 236 4.20 12.36 -15.05
N GLU A 237 3.21 12.41 -14.17
CA GLU A 237 2.70 13.66 -13.61
C GLU A 237 2.71 13.63 -12.10
N LEU A 238 3.11 14.75 -11.52
CA LEU A 238 2.98 14.97 -10.09
C LEU A 238 1.65 15.68 -9.85
N VAL A 239 0.70 14.98 -9.25
CA VAL A 239 -0.70 15.43 -9.11
C VAL A 239 -1.07 15.82 -7.68
N GLY A 240 -0.17 15.62 -6.72
CA GLY A 240 -0.50 15.79 -5.30
C GLY A 240 -1.17 14.56 -4.70
N MET A 241 -1.75 14.69 -3.52
CA MET A 241 -2.36 13.58 -2.77
C MET A 241 -3.89 13.69 -2.78
N PRO A 242 -4.61 13.03 -3.72
CA PRO A 242 -6.08 13.05 -3.81
C PRO A 242 -6.83 12.81 -2.49
N LYS A 243 -6.32 11.89 -1.66
CA LYS A 243 -6.93 11.56 -0.37
C LYS A 243 -6.79 12.66 0.69
N ALA A 244 -5.89 13.62 0.51
CA ALA A 244 -5.66 14.71 1.45
C ALA A 244 -6.54 15.94 1.17
N ASP A 245 -7.03 16.11 -0.06
CA ASP A 245 -7.68 17.34 -0.53
C ASP A 245 -8.78 17.85 0.41
N ALA A 246 -9.67 16.95 0.85
CA ALA A 246 -10.77 17.28 1.76
C ALA A 246 -10.33 17.77 3.16
N PHE A 247 -9.07 17.55 3.53
CA PHE A 247 -8.54 17.79 4.87
C PHE A 247 -7.54 18.95 4.93
N LEU A 248 -6.91 19.34 3.82
CA LEU A 248 -5.86 20.37 3.82
C LEU A 248 -6.34 21.74 4.33
N LYS A 249 -7.63 22.05 4.21
CA LYS A 249 -8.23 23.29 4.76
C LYS A 249 -8.38 23.28 6.28
N GLN A 250 -8.21 22.12 6.92
CA GLN A 250 -8.41 21.88 8.35
C GLN A 250 -7.08 21.64 9.09
N ARG A 251 -5.97 22.20 8.58
CA ARG A 251 -4.67 22.09 9.24
C ARG A 251 -4.73 22.56 10.68
N ASN A 252 -4.02 21.85 11.54
CA ASN A 252 -3.94 22.15 12.95
C ASN A 252 -3.07 23.40 13.18
N LEU A 253 -3.69 24.47 13.69
CA LEU A 253 -3.04 25.74 14.02
C LEU A 253 -2.82 25.94 15.53
N ASN A 254 -3.09 24.94 16.37
CA ASN A 254 -2.87 25.03 17.80
C ASN A 254 -1.40 25.38 18.07
N PRO A 255 -1.10 26.34 18.96
CA PRO A 255 0.27 26.82 19.16
C PRO A 255 1.11 25.87 20.02
N THR A 256 0.51 24.87 20.65
CA THR A 256 1.17 23.92 21.56
C THR A 256 0.55 22.53 21.43
N VAL A 257 1.27 21.51 21.93
CA VAL A 257 0.80 20.11 21.93
C VAL A 257 0.01 19.80 23.20
N GLN A 258 -1.27 19.42 23.05
CA GLN A 258 -2.14 18.95 24.13
C GLN A 258 -2.74 17.56 23.86
N HIS A 259 -2.93 17.23 22.58
CA HIS A 259 -3.45 15.94 22.12
C HIS A 259 -2.36 15.16 21.38
N LEU A 260 -2.05 13.97 21.87
CA LEU A 260 -1.01 13.10 21.34
C LEU A 260 -1.63 11.84 20.75
N GLY A 261 -1.49 11.66 19.45
CA GLY A 261 -1.76 10.42 18.75
C GLY A 261 -0.59 9.46 18.84
N ILE A 262 -0.87 8.16 19.01
CA ILE A 262 0.15 7.11 18.89
C ILE A 262 -0.37 6.06 17.92
N ALA A 263 0.32 5.91 16.80
CA ALA A 263 -0.07 4.97 15.75
C ALA A 263 0.86 3.75 15.74
N ALA A 264 0.28 2.57 15.84
CA ALA A 264 1.00 1.30 15.81
C ALA A 264 0.76 0.55 14.49
N ASN A 265 1.84 0.04 13.91
CA ASN A 265 1.86 -0.90 12.80
C ASN A 265 1.88 -2.35 13.31
N ILE A 266 1.52 -3.29 12.45
CA ILE A 266 1.48 -4.74 12.74
C ILE A 266 2.85 -5.28 13.19
N LEU A 267 3.94 -4.63 12.78
CA LEU A 267 5.31 -5.02 13.07
C LEU A 267 5.86 -4.46 14.39
N ASP A 268 5.15 -3.52 15.02
CA ASP A 268 5.62 -2.86 16.24
C ASP A 268 5.54 -3.78 17.44
N ASP A 269 6.50 -3.71 18.37
CA ASP A 269 6.48 -4.55 19.55
C ASP A 269 5.48 -4.03 20.60
N SER A 270 4.62 -4.91 21.09
CA SER A 270 3.59 -4.56 22.07
C SER A 270 4.16 -4.15 23.43
N ALA A 271 5.31 -4.70 23.84
CA ALA A 271 5.94 -4.33 25.10
C ALA A 271 6.63 -2.96 25.00
N ALA A 272 7.26 -2.65 23.87
CA ALA A 272 7.79 -1.32 23.61
C ALA A 272 6.69 -0.25 23.57
N LEU A 273 5.54 -0.56 22.96
CA LEU A 273 4.35 0.31 23.02
C LEU A 273 3.88 0.56 24.45
N ALA A 274 3.82 -0.50 25.29
CA ALA A 274 3.45 -0.38 26.70
C ALA A 274 4.44 0.49 27.49
N ALA A 275 5.74 0.29 27.25
CA ALA A 275 6.81 1.07 27.88
C ALA A 275 6.73 2.55 27.50
N LEU A 276 6.45 2.86 26.22
CA LEU A 276 6.19 4.23 25.79
C LEU A 276 4.98 4.82 26.50
N MET A 277 3.83 4.12 26.56
CA MET A 277 2.64 4.62 27.25
C MET A 277 2.94 4.94 28.73
N GLY A 278 3.54 3.99 29.44
CA GLY A 278 3.89 4.17 30.86
C GLY A 278 4.82 5.37 31.08
N HIS A 279 5.79 5.55 30.19
CA HIS A 279 6.68 6.71 30.22
C HIS A 279 5.94 8.03 29.96
N LEU A 280 5.07 8.07 28.94
CA LEU A 280 4.31 9.27 28.58
C LEU A 280 3.36 9.70 29.69
N TYR A 281 2.59 8.77 30.28
CA TYR A 281 1.69 9.11 31.39
C TYR A 281 2.42 9.59 32.64
N LYS A 282 3.66 9.13 32.86
CA LYS A 282 4.51 9.61 33.96
C LYS A 282 5.05 11.01 33.70
N GLN A 283 5.51 11.30 32.47
CA GLN A 283 6.13 12.58 32.13
C GLN A 283 5.13 13.68 31.77
N PHE A 284 3.95 13.31 31.29
CA PHE A 284 2.95 14.21 30.74
C PHE A 284 1.53 13.85 31.23
N PRO A 285 1.26 13.98 32.54
CA PRO A 285 -0.02 13.55 33.12
C PRO A 285 -1.25 14.29 32.58
N GLU A 286 -1.05 15.46 31.97
CA GLU A 286 -2.07 16.33 31.38
C GLU A 286 -2.33 16.10 29.90
N LEU A 287 -1.49 15.34 29.19
CA LEU A 287 -1.72 15.08 27.76
C LEU A 287 -2.90 14.13 27.56
N THR A 288 -3.77 14.48 26.61
CA THR A 288 -4.77 13.54 26.11
C THR A 288 -4.11 12.63 25.09
N VAL A 289 -4.00 11.34 25.41
CA VAL A 289 -3.37 10.35 24.54
C VAL A 289 -4.43 9.51 23.83
N THR A 290 -4.31 9.41 22.51
CA THR A 290 -5.15 8.54 21.67
C THR A 290 -4.28 7.48 20.97
N PHE A 291 -4.56 6.22 21.24
CA PHE A 291 -3.93 5.09 20.55
C PHE A 291 -4.71 4.69 19.29
N ARG A 292 -4.00 4.41 18.21
CA ARG A 292 -4.53 3.91 16.94
C ARG A 292 -3.73 2.71 16.47
N ALA A 293 -4.33 1.52 16.55
CA ALA A 293 -3.77 0.34 15.88
C ALA A 293 -3.95 0.42 14.36
N HIS A 294 -3.10 -0.29 13.61
CA HIS A 294 -3.30 -0.48 12.17
C HIS A 294 -4.65 -1.21 11.92
N PRO A 295 -5.45 -0.83 10.92
CA PRO A 295 -6.78 -1.42 10.70
C PRO A 295 -6.77 -2.95 10.51
N GLY A 296 -5.70 -3.46 9.91
CA GLY A 296 -5.44 -4.89 9.69
C GLY A 296 -4.73 -5.60 10.84
N ASP A 297 -4.46 -4.93 11.96
CA ASP A 297 -3.82 -5.55 13.12
C ASP A 297 -4.82 -6.45 13.87
N PRO A 298 -4.53 -7.75 14.04
CA PRO A 298 -5.40 -8.66 14.76
C PRO A 298 -5.13 -8.71 16.28
N ARG A 299 -4.08 -8.02 16.77
CA ARG A 299 -3.73 -8.05 18.20
C ARG A 299 -4.79 -7.35 19.04
N ASP A 300 -4.99 -7.86 20.25
CA ASP A 300 -5.78 -7.18 21.26
C ASP A 300 -4.90 -6.22 22.08
N PHE A 301 -5.30 -4.95 22.11
CA PHE A 301 -4.62 -3.88 22.85
C PHE A 301 -5.37 -3.47 24.12
N SER A 302 -6.37 -4.25 24.55
CA SER A 302 -7.14 -4.01 25.79
C SER A 302 -6.27 -3.87 27.04
N PHE A 303 -5.11 -4.52 27.07
CA PHE A 303 -4.13 -4.41 28.16
C PHE A 303 -3.63 -2.96 28.36
N LEU A 304 -3.52 -2.16 27.29
CA LEU A 304 -3.12 -0.75 27.40
C LEU A 304 -4.19 0.06 28.13
N LEU A 305 -5.47 -0.23 27.88
CA LEU A 305 -6.59 0.43 28.57
C LEU A 305 -6.63 0.05 30.06
N GLN A 306 -6.35 -1.21 30.39
CA GLN A 306 -6.26 -1.68 31.77
C GLN A 306 -5.15 -0.97 32.54
N GLN A 307 -3.98 -0.77 31.90
CA GLN A 307 -2.85 -0.05 32.48
C GLN A 307 -3.07 1.47 32.54
N HIS A 308 -3.82 2.01 31.58
CA HIS A 308 -4.04 3.44 31.42
C HIS A 308 -5.53 3.75 31.12
N PRO A 309 -6.38 3.86 32.16
CA PRO A 309 -7.83 4.07 31.99
C PRO A 309 -8.23 5.36 31.26
N ARG A 310 -7.33 6.36 31.20
CA ARG A 310 -7.53 7.62 30.47
C ARG A 310 -7.17 7.52 28.97
N LEU A 311 -6.69 6.38 28.50
CA LEU A 311 -6.28 6.19 27.10
C LEU A 311 -7.51 6.15 26.19
N GLN A 312 -7.51 6.97 25.15
CA GLN A 312 -8.53 6.92 24.10
C GLN A 312 -8.10 5.97 22.99
N PHE A 313 -9.08 5.30 22.35
CA PHE A 313 -8.85 4.42 21.22
C PHE A 313 -9.51 4.96 19.95
N SER A 314 -8.73 5.09 18.88
CA SER A 314 -9.27 5.34 17.54
C SER A 314 -9.75 4.05 16.90
N LYS A 315 -10.94 4.09 16.30
CA LYS A 315 -11.51 2.96 15.56
C LYS A 315 -10.97 2.91 14.13
N ALA A 316 -9.76 2.39 13.95
CA ALA A 316 -9.05 2.44 12.67
C ALA A 316 -9.76 1.78 11.47
N ARG A 317 -10.74 0.89 11.71
CA ARG A 317 -11.55 0.25 10.66
C ARG A 317 -12.76 1.08 10.21
N GLU A 318 -13.19 2.04 11.03
CA GLU A 318 -14.35 2.90 10.78
C GLU A 318 -13.91 4.32 10.40
N GLN A 319 -12.83 4.81 11.02
CA GLN A 319 -12.30 6.16 10.88
C GLN A 319 -11.05 6.17 10.00
N ASN A 320 -11.01 7.06 8.99
CA ASN A 320 -9.82 7.22 8.15
C ASN A 320 -8.68 7.91 8.93
N VAL A 321 -7.46 7.90 8.37
CA VAL A 321 -6.28 8.40 9.08
C VAL A 321 -6.31 9.92 9.29
N PHE A 322 -6.81 10.69 8.32
CA PHE A 322 -6.90 12.14 8.43
C PHE A 322 -7.92 12.55 9.50
N GLU A 323 -9.08 11.90 9.58
CA GLU A 323 -10.08 12.13 10.65
C GLU A 323 -9.51 11.88 12.05
N PHE A 324 -8.63 10.89 12.21
CA PHE A 324 -7.92 10.66 13.45
C PHE A 324 -6.95 11.81 13.75
N LEU A 325 -6.16 12.20 12.76
CA LEU A 325 -5.11 13.22 12.88
C LEU A 325 -5.66 14.64 13.11
N LEU A 326 -6.85 14.97 12.60
CA LEU A 326 -7.53 16.25 12.85
C LEU A 326 -7.77 16.51 14.35
N ARG A 327 -7.72 15.48 15.19
CA ARG A 327 -7.90 15.57 16.65
C ARG A 327 -6.58 15.57 17.42
N GLN A 328 -5.43 15.55 16.73
CA GLN A 328 -4.12 15.44 17.35
C GLN A 328 -3.29 16.68 17.09
N ASP A 329 -2.44 17.04 18.05
CA ASP A 329 -1.42 18.08 17.91
C ASP A 329 -0.05 17.50 17.59
N ALA A 330 0.20 16.27 18.06
CA ALA A 330 1.39 15.49 17.77
C ALA A 330 1.05 14.02 17.49
N LEU A 331 1.94 13.34 16.79
CA LEU A 331 1.92 11.92 16.49
C LEU A 331 3.26 11.30 16.86
N ILE A 332 3.24 10.17 17.56
CA ILE A 332 4.39 9.25 17.66
C ILE A 332 4.06 7.96 16.92
N ALA A 333 4.96 7.54 16.04
CA ALA A 333 4.87 6.27 15.33
C ALA A 333 6.26 5.77 14.89
N ALA A 334 6.36 4.51 14.48
CA ALA A 334 7.54 3.96 13.81
C ALA A 334 7.35 4.00 12.28
N ASP A 335 7.72 2.94 11.55
CA ASP A 335 7.57 2.89 10.09
C ASP A 335 6.08 2.87 9.67
N THR A 336 5.57 4.04 9.30
CA THR A 336 4.20 4.21 8.81
C THR A 336 4.09 5.39 7.85
N SER A 337 3.19 5.29 6.86
CA SER A 337 2.92 6.43 5.98
C SER A 337 2.34 7.61 6.75
N THR A 338 1.58 7.34 7.84
CA THR A 338 0.84 8.28 8.72
C THR A 338 1.62 9.56 9.07
N HIS A 339 2.95 9.48 9.14
CA HIS A 339 3.83 10.63 9.32
C HIS A 339 3.65 11.72 8.27
N LEU A 340 3.47 11.36 7.00
CA LEU A 340 3.21 12.29 5.91
C LEU A 340 1.82 12.90 6.02
N GLU A 341 0.78 12.10 6.27
CA GLU A 341 -0.57 12.62 6.49
C GLU A 341 -0.62 13.57 7.70
N ALA A 342 0.10 13.26 8.79
CA ALA A 342 0.21 14.12 9.96
C ALA A 342 0.88 15.46 9.62
N THR A 343 1.99 15.40 8.90
CA THR A 343 2.74 16.60 8.50
C THR A 343 1.88 17.49 7.60
N LEU A 344 1.17 16.92 6.61
CA LEU A 344 0.26 17.67 5.74
C LEU A 344 -0.83 18.46 6.51
N LEU A 345 -1.26 17.93 7.65
CA LEU A 345 -2.23 18.55 8.57
C LEU A 345 -1.58 19.46 9.63
N ASN A 346 -0.29 19.77 9.52
CA ASN A 346 0.46 20.55 10.50
C ASN A 346 0.43 19.94 11.93
N VAL A 347 0.35 18.61 12.01
CA VAL A 347 0.51 17.82 13.23
C VAL A 347 1.99 17.51 13.39
N VAL A 348 2.56 17.76 14.58
CA VAL A 348 3.95 17.36 14.88
C VAL A 348 4.07 15.86 14.72
N SER A 349 5.13 15.39 14.08
CA SER A 349 5.33 13.96 13.89
C SER A 349 6.72 13.55 14.32
N ILE A 350 6.78 12.56 15.21
CA ILE A 350 8.00 12.05 15.82
C ILE A 350 8.11 10.56 15.49
N TYR A 351 9.17 10.20 14.76
CA TYR A 351 9.57 8.82 14.57
C TYR A 351 10.19 8.29 15.86
N TYR A 352 9.58 7.26 16.43
CA TYR A 352 10.14 6.49 17.53
C TYR A 352 9.98 5.01 17.22
N ARG A 353 11.10 4.30 17.16
CA ARG A 353 11.11 2.90 16.75
C ARG A 353 10.65 2.01 17.90
N PHE A 354 9.58 1.25 17.65
CA PHE A 354 9.03 0.30 18.64
C PHE A 354 9.70 -1.06 18.63
N ASN A 355 10.61 -1.36 17.70
CA ASN A 355 11.20 -2.68 17.56
C ASN A 355 12.72 -2.62 17.47
N THR A 356 13.37 -3.74 17.75
CA THR A 356 14.83 -3.92 17.60
C THR A 356 15.20 -4.65 16.31
N HIS A 357 14.23 -4.89 15.41
CA HIS A 357 14.43 -5.69 14.21
C HIS A 357 15.12 -4.89 13.12
N THR A 358 16.33 -5.30 12.71
CA THR A 358 17.23 -4.60 11.77
C THR A 358 16.72 -4.38 10.34
N GLY A 359 15.48 -4.78 10.01
CA GLY A 359 14.98 -4.84 8.63
C GLY A 359 14.31 -3.57 8.09
N THR A 360 13.80 -2.69 8.94
CA THR A 360 13.21 -1.40 8.55
C THR A 360 13.64 -0.32 9.53
N ASP A 361 14.34 0.70 9.04
CA ASP A 361 14.64 1.93 9.76
C ASP A 361 14.39 3.06 8.77
N ASP A 362 13.52 3.99 9.15
CA ASP A 362 13.02 5.05 8.29
C ASP A 362 12.64 4.55 6.88
N TYR A 363 11.75 3.55 6.82
CA TYR A 363 11.42 2.81 5.59
C TYR A 363 11.02 3.71 4.40
N TYR A 364 10.41 4.86 4.69
CA TYR A 364 10.00 5.84 3.69
C TYR A 364 10.98 7.01 3.53
N GLY A 365 12.08 7.05 4.28
CA GLY A 365 13.07 8.12 4.24
C GLY A 365 12.57 9.45 4.80
N TYR A 366 11.54 9.44 5.64
CA TYR A 366 10.91 10.65 6.18
C TYR A 366 11.81 11.40 7.17
N VAL A 367 12.57 10.68 7.99
CA VAL A 367 13.58 11.30 8.86
C VAL A 367 14.73 11.82 8.01
N ALA A 368 15.24 10.98 7.10
CA ALA A 368 16.40 11.29 6.26
C ALA A 368 16.22 12.55 5.39
N HIS A 369 14.99 12.81 4.91
CA HIS A 369 14.67 14.00 4.11
C HIS A 369 14.02 15.12 4.93
N GLY A 370 14.05 15.04 6.26
CA GLY A 370 13.60 16.12 7.14
C GLY A 370 12.09 16.38 7.15
N LEU A 371 11.26 15.41 6.77
CA LEU A 371 9.81 15.49 6.91
C LEU A 371 9.43 15.53 8.39
N ILE A 372 10.02 14.62 9.17
CA ILE A 372 9.71 14.39 10.59
C ILE A 372 10.98 14.32 11.41
N GLU A 373 10.85 14.42 12.74
CA GLU A 373 11.97 14.27 13.66
C GLU A 373 12.05 12.87 14.22
N ARG A 374 13.26 12.47 14.62
CA ARG A 374 13.54 11.17 15.23
C ARG A 374 13.85 11.31 16.71
N ALA A 375 13.33 10.37 17.49
CA ALA A 375 13.80 10.07 18.83
C ALA A 375 14.29 8.62 18.87
N ASP A 376 15.51 8.41 19.33
CA ASP A 376 16.11 7.09 19.51
C ASP A 376 15.90 6.54 20.93
N SER A 377 15.36 7.36 21.84
CA SER A 377 15.13 7.00 23.24
C SER A 377 13.89 7.67 23.84
N LEU A 378 13.33 7.09 24.90
CA LEU A 378 12.22 7.70 25.65
C LEU A 378 12.54 9.10 26.22
N PRO A 379 13.77 9.37 26.73
CA PRO A 379 14.19 10.73 27.06
C PRO A 379 14.14 11.70 25.88
N GLU A 380 14.56 11.28 24.68
CA GLU A 380 14.50 12.13 23.49
C GLU A 380 13.05 12.40 23.05
N VAL A 381 12.17 11.39 23.11
CA VAL A 381 10.72 11.60 22.90
C VAL A 381 10.21 12.69 23.85
N THR A 382 10.64 12.66 25.10
CA THR A 382 10.25 13.65 26.12
C THR A 382 10.77 15.04 25.78
N ALA A 383 12.04 15.14 25.38
CA ALA A 383 12.66 16.41 25.02
C ALA A 383 11.94 17.06 23.82
N LEU A 384 11.67 16.27 22.77
CA LEU A 384 10.95 16.74 21.59
C LEU A 384 9.52 17.20 21.94
N LEU A 385 8.76 16.39 22.69
CA LEU A 385 7.40 16.74 23.10
C LEU A 385 7.36 18.01 23.96
N ARG A 386 8.25 18.14 24.95
CA ARG A 386 8.33 19.36 25.78
C ARG A 386 8.59 20.61 24.94
N ARG A 387 9.48 20.54 23.95
CA ARG A 387 9.73 21.66 23.04
C ARG A 387 8.45 22.06 22.30
N TYR A 388 7.66 21.09 21.84
CA TYR A 388 6.39 21.36 21.15
C TYR A 388 5.22 21.74 22.07
N GLN A 389 5.30 21.42 23.38
CA GLN A 389 4.38 21.98 24.38
C GLN A 389 4.66 23.46 24.66
N VAL A 390 5.91 23.91 24.52
CA VAL A 390 6.26 25.34 24.61
C VAL A 390 5.82 26.07 23.34
N GLN A 391 6.19 25.54 22.17
CA GLN A 391 5.85 26.16 20.89
C GLN A 391 5.82 25.13 19.76
N LYS A 392 4.65 24.99 19.13
CA LYS A 392 4.46 24.27 17.87
C LYS A 392 4.47 25.26 16.70
N PRO A 393 5.35 25.07 15.70
CA PRO A 393 5.34 25.92 14.50
C PRO A 393 4.05 25.75 13.69
N ALA A 394 3.49 26.86 13.20
CA ALA A 394 2.31 26.86 12.33
C ALA A 394 2.62 26.42 10.87
N GLY A 395 3.90 26.28 10.53
CA GLY A 395 4.38 25.97 9.17
C GLY A 395 5.04 24.61 9.00
N LEU A 396 4.85 23.65 9.93
CA LEU A 396 5.42 22.30 9.83
C LEU A 396 5.01 21.60 8.54
N PHE A 397 3.77 21.84 8.09
CA PHE A 397 3.24 21.23 6.87
C PHE A 397 4.10 21.48 5.63
N ARG A 398 4.83 22.59 5.57
CA ARG A 398 5.71 22.93 4.43
C ARG A 398 6.79 21.89 4.18
N ARG A 399 7.18 21.11 5.21
CA ARG A 399 8.12 19.99 5.06
C ARG A 399 7.60 18.90 4.12
N ALA A 400 6.29 18.81 3.92
CA ALA A 400 5.67 17.84 3.02
C ALA A 400 5.71 18.24 1.53
N ALA A 401 6.27 19.40 1.16
CA ALA A 401 6.29 19.88 -0.23
C ALA A 401 7.01 18.93 -1.20
N TYR A 402 8.04 18.22 -0.74
CA TYR A 402 8.75 17.19 -1.53
C TYR A 402 7.87 15.97 -1.83
N TYR A 403 6.88 15.71 -0.98
CA TYR A 403 6.01 14.52 -1.01
C TYR A 403 4.63 14.79 -1.62
N ASN A 404 4.19 16.04 -1.63
CA ASN A 404 2.92 16.46 -2.21
C ASN A 404 3.14 17.66 -3.12
N ALA A 405 3.04 17.43 -4.43
CA ALA A 405 3.35 18.42 -5.47
C ALA A 405 2.36 19.58 -5.56
N THR A 406 1.15 19.45 -5.00
CA THR A 406 0.17 20.55 -5.01
C THR A 406 0.34 21.48 -3.81
N LEU A 407 1.13 21.08 -2.81
CA LEU A 407 1.31 21.85 -1.58
C LEU A 407 1.97 23.22 -1.84
N GLY A 408 1.35 24.29 -1.36
CA GLY A 408 1.80 25.66 -1.56
C GLY A 408 1.58 26.20 -2.98
N THR A 409 0.88 25.47 -3.84
CA THR A 409 0.53 25.90 -5.20
C THR A 409 -0.93 26.34 -5.29
N THR A 410 -1.34 26.87 -6.44
CA THR A 410 -2.76 27.16 -6.72
C THR A 410 -3.65 25.91 -6.77
N ASP A 411 -3.04 24.74 -6.96
CA ASP A 411 -3.73 23.45 -7.03
C ASP A 411 -3.81 22.76 -5.65
N GLU A 412 -3.39 23.43 -4.57
CA GLU A 412 -3.47 22.85 -3.23
C GLU A 412 -4.92 22.52 -2.85
N GLY A 413 -5.18 21.23 -2.59
CA GLY A 413 -6.52 20.73 -2.29
C GLY A 413 -7.36 20.40 -3.53
N TYR A 414 -6.74 20.37 -4.72
CA TYR A 414 -7.36 20.03 -6.00
C TYR A 414 -6.62 18.90 -6.73
N SER A 415 -6.01 17.99 -5.97
CA SER A 415 -5.22 16.87 -6.51
C SER A 415 -6.10 15.88 -7.27
N GLN A 416 -7.35 15.66 -6.82
CA GLN A 416 -8.35 14.84 -7.51
C GLN A 416 -8.69 15.38 -8.90
N GLU A 417 -8.99 16.67 -9.00
CA GLU A 417 -9.33 17.34 -10.26
C GLU A 417 -8.16 17.33 -11.23
N ARG A 418 -6.94 17.55 -10.72
CA ARG A 418 -5.72 17.48 -11.51
C ARG A 418 -5.47 16.07 -12.06
N ALA A 419 -5.61 15.05 -11.21
CA ALA A 419 -5.49 13.65 -11.62
C ALA A 419 -6.55 13.26 -12.67
N LEU A 420 -7.81 13.68 -12.48
CA LEU A 420 -8.90 13.45 -13.44
C LEU A 420 -8.62 14.10 -14.79
N ARG A 421 -8.15 15.35 -14.79
CA ARG A 421 -7.79 16.06 -16.02
C ARG A 421 -6.68 15.32 -16.77
N ALA A 422 -5.61 14.93 -16.07
CA ALA A 422 -4.50 14.17 -16.66
C ALA A 422 -4.96 12.84 -17.28
N LEU A 423 -5.84 12.11 -16.59
CA LEU A 423 -6.43 10.87 -17.09
C LEU A 423 -7.30 11.09 -18.32
N GLN A 424 -8.14 12.13 -18.31
CA GLN A 424 -9.01 12.46 -19.44
C GLN A 424 -8.20 12.86 -20.67
N GLU A 425 -7.20 13.74 -20.50
CA GLU A 425 -6.28 14.14 -21.58
C GLU A 425 -5.56 12.92 -22.17
N TRP A 426 -5.04 12.05 -21.32
CA TRP A 426 -4.36 10.83 -21.74
C TRP A 426 -5.28 9.88 -22.51
N LEU A 427 -6.51 9.66 -22.02
CA LEU A 427 -7.51 8.82 -22.71
C LEU A 427 -7.95 9.43 -24.04
N SER A 428 -8.07 10.76 -24.13
CA SER A 428 -8.46 11.47 -25.36
C SER A 428 -7.35 11.52 -26.40
N ALA A 429 -6.07 11.44 -26.00
CA ALA A 429 -4.92 11.41 -26.90
C ALA A 429 -4.76 10.07 -27.67
N GLY A 430 -5.73 9.17 -27.54
CA GLY A 430 -5.71 7.86 -28.20
C GLY A 430 -4.89 6.84 -27.42
N ALA A 431 -5.10 6.80 -26.09
CA ALA A 431 -4.55 5.79 -25.19
C ALA A 431 -4.48 4.41 -25.86
#